data_AF-A0AAN7AS44-F1
#
_entry.id   AF-A0AAN7AS44-F1
#
_cell.length_a   1.000
_cell.length_b   1.000
_cell.length_c   1.000
_cell.angle_alpha   90.00
_cell.angle_beta   90.00
_cell.angle_gamma   90.00
#
_symmetry.space_group_name_H-M   'P 1'
#
loop_
_entity.id
_entity.type
_entity.pdbx_description
1 polymer ?
#
loop_
_entity_poly.entity_id
_entity_poly.type
_entity_poly.pdbx_seq_one_letter_code
_entity_poly.pdbx_strand_id
1 'polypeptide(L)'
;MARSALAKLTRVVASRGIQTTRASRATLPTFSAAPILTQALSRTSVPSVRFISNSSASQHQGITPDNQGVAPKETPKPIQTPAEITDSEYHVLADEYMDRLLHHLEDLAEERSDMDVEYSAGVMTVDFGRNTGTYVINKQPPNKQIWLSSPKSGPKRYDYVVLGEGQHEKQDTAAGEWVYLRDGTSLTELFRDEIGVDISMSIGHYDGELDR
;
A
#
# COMPACT_ATOMS: atom_id res chain seq x y z
N MET A 1 32.85 -2.06 -62.59
CA MET A 1 33.73 -0.92 -62.91
C MET A 1 32.92 0.14 -63.65
N ALA A 2 32.93 1.39 -63.16
CA ALA A 2 32.74 2.67 -63.89
C ALA A 2 31.50 2.84 -64.83
N ARG A 3 30.77 3.95 -64.89
CA ARG A 3 30.97 5.34 -64.44
C ARG A 3 29.70 6.16 -64.74
N SER A 4 29.58 7.26 -64.01
CA SER A 4 29.03 8.57 -64.41
C SER A 4 27.51 8.80 -64.51
N ALA A 5 27.09 9.69 -63.63
CA ALA A 5 25.89 10.50 -63.65
C ALA A 5 25.93 11.60 -64.72
N LEU A 6 24.74 12.11 -65.11
CA LEU A 6 24.57 13.50 -65.51
C LEU A 6 23.16 14.00 -65.15
N ALA A 7 23.14 15.04 -64.33
CA ALA A 7 21.97 15.75 -63.83
C ALA A 7 21.33 16.64 -64.91
N LYS A 8 20.03 16.91 -64.77
CA LYS A 8 19.34 17.99 -65.48
C LYS A 8 18.29 18.67 -64.59
N LEU A 9 18.46 20.00 -64.51
CA LEU A 9 17.43 21.07 -64.50
C LEU A 9 16.50 21.12 -63.27
N THR A 10 16.16 22.26 -62.68
CA THR A 10 15.98 23.62 -63.21
C THR A 10 16.13 24.63 -62.06
N ARG A 11 16.62 25.83 -62.39
CA ARG A 11 16.73 27.00 -61.51
C ARG A 11 15.48 27.87 -61.68
N VAL A 12 14.82 28.25 -60.59
CA VAL A 12 14.02 29.49 -60.55
C VAL A 12 14.34 30.25 -59.27
N VAL A 13 14.76 31.49 -59.48
CA VAL A 13 15.02 32.53 -58.50
C VAL A 13 13.71 33.29 -58.27
N ALA A 14 13.34 33.56 -57.03
CA ALA A 14 12.53 34.73 -56.72
C ALA A 14 12.99 35.32 -55.39
N SER A 15 13.31 36.60 -55.48
CA SER A 15 13.98 37.45 -54.53
C SER A 15 12.99 38.27 -53.70
N ARG A 16 13.44 38.62 -52.49
CA ARG A 16 13.15 39.86 -51.74
C ARG A 16 11.74 40.07 -51.18
N GLY A 17 11.71 40.25 -49.87
CA GLY A 17 10.65 40.98 -49.16
C GLY A 17 11.01 41.17 -47.69
N ILE A 18 11.83 42.17 -47.37
CA ILE A 18 11.96 42.71 -46.01
C ILE A 18 10.71 43.57 -45.79
N GLN A 19 9.91 43.29 -44.76
CA GLN A 19 9.06 44.29 -44.14
C GLN A 19 9.12 44.18 -42.61
N THR A 20 9.24 45.36 -42.04
CA THR A 20 9.45 45.76 -40.65
C THR A 20 8.13 45.90 -39.90
N THR A 21 8.25 45.80 -38.56
CA THR A 21 7.44 46.45 -37.50
C THR A 21 5.92 46.20 -37.45
N ARG A 22 5.44 45.70 -36.30
CA ARG A 22 4.70 46.50 -35.31
C ARG A 22 4.30 45.66 -34.09
N ALA A 23 4.66 46.17 -32.92
CA ALA A 23 4.26 45.65 -31.62
C ALA A 23 2.73 45.66 -31.47
N SER A 24 2.18 44.58 -30.91
CA SER A 24 0.85 44.56 -30.32
C SER A 24 0.91 43.91 -28.95
N ARG A 25 0.63 44.76 -27.97
CA ARG A 25 0.59 44.60 -26.53
C ARG A 25 -0.48 43.58 -26.16
N ALA A 26 -0.08 42.40 -25.68
CA ALA A 26 -1.02 41.42 -25.14
C ALA A 26 -1.49 41.88 -23.76
N THR A 27 -2.78 42.13 -23.66
CA THR A 27 -3.50 42.53 -22.46
C THR A 27 -3.58 41.37 -21.46
N LEU A 28 -3.13 41.63 -20.24
CA LEU A 28 -3.30 40.75 -19.08
C LEU A 28 -4.80 40.52 -18.82
N PRO A 29 -5.22 39.29 -18.46
CA PRO A 29 -6.58 39.08 -17.98
C PRO A 29 -6.76 39.71 -16.59
N THR A 30 -7.64 40.71 -16.54
CA THR A 30 -8.16 41.32 -15.31
C THR A 30 -9.00 40.28 -14.58
N PHE A 31 -8.43 39.61 -13.58
CA PHE A 31 -9.21 38.82 -12.63
C PHE A 31 -9.94 39.78 -11.68
N SER A 32 -11.27 39.74 -11.76
CA SER A 32 -12.21 40.52 -10.96
C SER A 32 -12.06 40.18 -9.47
N ALA A 33 -11.78 41.20 -8.66
CA ALA A 33 -11.82 41.14 -7.21
C ALA A 33 -13.28 41.23 -6.74
N ALA A 34 -13.84 40.13 -6.26
CA ALA A 34 -15.08 40.14 -5.49
C ALA A 34 -14.77 40.33 -3.99
N PRO A 35 -15.48 41.22 -3.27
CA PRO A 35 -15.27 41.40 -1.84
C PRO A 35 -15.98 40.31 -1.02
N ILE A 36 -15.22 39.77 -0.07
CA ILE A 36 -15.56 39.34 1.30
C ILE A 36 -17.04 39.05 1.59
N LEU A 37 -17.35 37.78 1.87
CA LEU A 37 -18.42 37.41 2.80
C LEU A 37 -17.84 36.51 3.88
N THR A 38 -17.53 37.11 5.02
CA THR A 38 -17.32 36.42 6.30
C THR A 38 -18.61 35.72 6.71
N GLN A 39 -18.68 34.40 6.58
CA GLN A 39 -19.71 33.62 7.28
C GLN A 39 -19.20 33.21 8.65
N ALA A 40 -19.93 33.71 9.64
CA ALA A 40 -19.66 33.62 11.05
C ALA A 40 -19.79 32.18 11.58
N LEU A 41 -18.94 31.90 12.57
CA LEU A 41 -19.04 30.77 13.49
C LEU A 41 -20.45 30.66 14.07
N SER A 42 -21.14 29.56 13.76
CA SER A 42 -22.34 29.15 14.49
C SER A 42 -21.93 28.14 15.56
N ARG A 43 -21.50 28.64 16.72
CA ARG A 43 -21.36 27.88 17.97
C ARG A 43 -22.76 27.58 18.49
N THR A 44 -23.28 26.38 18.27
CA THR A 44 -24.46 25.90 19.01
C THR A 44 -23.99 25.29 20.34
N SER A 45 -24.06 26.15 21.35
CA SER A 45 -24.01 25.79 22.77
C SER A 45 -25.22 24.92 23.11
N VAL A 46 -25.02 23.63 23.35
CA VAL A 46 -26.02 22.80 24.03
C VAL A 46 -25.80 22.89 25.55
N PRO A 47 -26.83 23.24 26.34
CA PRO A 47 -26.69 23.37 27.77
C PRO A 47 -26.55 22.00 28.44
N SER A 48 -25.58 21.93 29.35
CA SER A 48 -25.46 20.90 30.37
C SER A 48 -26.69 20.95 31.28
N VAL A 49 -27.49 19.89 31.26
CA VAL A 49 -28.53 19.67 32.26
C VAL A 49 -28.07 18.53 33.14
N ARG A 50 -27.53 18.90 34.31
CA ARG A 50 -27.40 18.01 35.45
C ARG A 50 -28.80 17.80 36.04
N PHE A 51 -29.32 16.59 35.95
CA PHE A 51 -30.30 16.11 36.93
C PHE A 51 -29.70 14.94 37.68
N ILE A 52 -29.31 15.25 38.91
CA ILE A 52 -29.07 14.30 39.99
C ILE A 52 -30.46 13.96 40.51
N SER A 53 -30.86 12.68 40.46
CA SER A 53 -31.91 12.19 41.35
C SER A 53 -31.65 10.73 41.70
N ASN A 54 -31.26 10.64 42.96
CA ASN A 54 -31.04 9.51 43.83
C ASN A 54 -32.28 8.61 43.86
N SER A 55 -32.12 7.33 43.49
CA SER A 55 -32.97 6.27 44.03
C SER A 55 -32.06 5.26 44.71
N SER A 56 -32.07 5.37 46.03
CA SER A 56 -31.56 4.41 46.99
C SER A 56 -32.25 3.05 46.81
N ALA A 57 -31.46 2.02 46.55
CA ALA A 57 -31.81 0.64 46.86
C ALA A 57 -30.59 -0.03 47.49
N SER A 58 -30.56 0.01 48.81
CA SER A 58 -29.73 -0.81 49.67
C SER A 58 -29.87 -2.29 49.31
N GLN A 59 -28.82 -2.90 48.74
CA GLN A 59 -28.67 -4.35 48.79
C GLN A 59 -27.62 -4.68 49.84
N HIS A 60 -28.13 -4.82 51.07
CA HIS A 60 -27.42 -5.49 52.15
C HIS A 60 -27.47 -6.99 51.86
N GLN A 61 -26.28 -7.57 51.68
CA GLN A 61 -25.90 -8.97 51.87
C GLN A 61 -26.91 -10.07 51.47
N GLY A 62 -26.60 -10.72 50.35
CA GLY A 62 -26.96 -12.10 50.10
C GLY A 62 -25.71 -12.86 49.64
N ILE A 63 -25.14 -13.68 50.53
CA ILE A 63 -24.18 -14.72 50.18
C ILE A 63 -24.99 -15.85 49.53
N THR A 64 -24.95 -15.94 48.21
CA THR A 64 -25.39 -17.13 47.47
C THR A 64 -24.22 -17.66 46.66
N PRO A 65 -23.80 -18.93 46.86
CA PRO A 65 -22.91 -19.60 45.94
C PRO A 65 -23.69 -20.02 44.70
N ASP A 66 -22.97 -20.24 43.61
CA ASP A 66 -23.43 -20.75 42.32
C ASP A 66 -24.11 -19.75 41.37
N ASN A 67 -23.28 -19.09 40.57
CA ASN A 67 -23.66 -18.74 39.20
C ASN A 67 -22.42 -18.89 38.30
N GLN A 68 -22.19 -20.10 37.79
CA GLN A 68 -21.28 -20.30 36.66
C GLN A 68 -21.92 -19.71 35.39
N GLY A 69 -21.85 -18.39 35.27
CA GLY A 69 -21.95 -17.72 33.98
C GLY A 69 -20.61 -17.88 33.28
N VAL A 70 -20.54 -18.82 32.34
CA VAL A 70 -19.39 -18.95 31.44
C VAL A 70 -19.37 -17.70 30.56
N ALA A 71 -18.64 -16.68 31.01
CA ALA A 71 -18.23 -15.58 30.15
C ALA A 71 -17.45 -16.19 28.96
N PRO A 72 -17.74 -15.80 27.70
CA PRO A 72 -16.88 -16.15 26.59
C PRO A 72 -15.46 -15.71 26.95
N LYS A 73 -14.53 -16.67 27.00
CA LYS A 73 -13.10 -16.37 27.07
C LYS A 73 -12.75 -15.61 25.79
N GLU A 74 -12.75 -14.29 25.86
CA GLU A 74 -11.94 -13.49 24.95
C GLU A 74 -10.48 -13.85 25.26
N THR A 75 -9.96 -14.82 24.52
CA THR A 75 -8.53 -15.08 24.47
C THR A 75 -7.84 -13.76 24.12
N PRO A 76 -6.90 -13.26 24.94
CA PRO A 76 -6.15 -12.08 24.57
C PRO A 76 -5.42 -12.40 23.28
N LYS A 77 -5.78 -11.72 22.18
CA LYS A 77 -5.02 -11.80 20.93
C LYS A 77 -3.55 -11.49 21.29
N PRO A 78 -2.57 -12.27 20.82
CA PRO A 78 -1.16 -11.95 21.04
C PRO A 78 -0.95 -10.49 20.67
N ILE A 79 -0.38 -9.70 21.59
CA ILE A 79 -0.06 -8.30 21.33
C ILE A 79 1.10 -8.34 20.34
N GLN A 80 0.78 -8.35 19.05
CA GLN A 80 1.76 -8.20 17.99
C GLN A 80 2.21 -6.75 18.02
N THR A 81 3.44 -6.52 18.48
CA THR A 81 4.04 -5.19 18.47
C THR A 81 4.90 -5.04 17.22
N PRO A 82 4.78 -3.92 16.48
CA PRO A 82 5.69 -3.64 15.37
C PRO A 82 7.13 -3.62 15.87
N ALA A 83 8.03 -4.24 15.10
CA ALA A 83 9.44 -4.29 15.41
C ALA A 83 10.08 -2.91 15.21
N GLU A 84 10.96 -2.52 16.12
CA GLU A 84 11.77 -1.31 15.98
C GLU A 84 12.92 -1.59 15.00
N ILE A 85 12.67 -1.45 13.70
CA ILE A 85 13.68 -1.59 12.64
C ILE A 85 14.23 -0.22 12.21
N THR A 86 15.49 -0.17 11.84
CA THR A 86 16.13 1.00 11.22
C THR A 86 15.63 1.21 9.79
N ASP A 87 15.84 2.41 9.23
CA ASP A 87 15.43 2.71 7.85
C ASP A 87 16.14 1.79 6.85
N SER A 88 17.42 1.50 7.09
CA SER A 88 18.20 0.58 6.24
C SER A 88 17.67 -0.85 6.29
N GLU A 89 17.34 -1.35 7.48
CA GLU A 89 16.75 -2.69 7.64
C GLU A 89 15.38 -2.78 6.98
N TYR A 90 14.54 -1.75 7.13
CA TYR A 90 13.26 -1.66 6.41
C TYR A 90 13.46 -1.79 4.90
N HIS A 91 14.44 -1.07 4.33
CA HIS A 91 14.69 -1.14 2.90
C HIS A 91 15.02 -2.56 2.46
N VAL A 92 15.98 -3.21 3.13
CA VAL A 92 16.39 -4.59 2.84
C VAL A 92 15.20 -5.55 2.94
N LEU A 93 14.49 -5.54 4.07
CA LEU A 93 13.37 -6.45 4.33
C LEU A 93 12.19 -6.24 3.37
N ALA A 94 11.88 -4.98 3.06
CA ALA A 94 10.78 -4.67 2.16
C ALA A 94 11.16 -4.93 0.69
N ASP A 95 12.40 -4.65 0.27
CA ASP A 95 12.86 -5.00 -1.08
C ASP A 95 12.87 -6.53 -1.25
N GLU A 96 13.43 -7.28 -0.30
CA GLU A 96 13.43 -8.75 -0.35
C GLU A 96 12.00 -9.33 -0.44
N TYR A 97 11.06 -8.80 0.36
CA TYR A 97 9.67 -9.25 0.28
C TYR A 97 9.02 -8.92 -1.06
N MET A 98 9.22 -7.70 -1.57
CA MET A 98 8.63 -7.25 -2.83
C MET A 98 9.21 -8.02 -4.03
N ASP A 99 10.51 -8.31 -4.02
CA ASP A 99 11.17 -9.09 -5.07
C ASP A 99 10.68 -10.55 -5.06
N ARG A 100 10.49 -11.16 -3.88
CA ARG A 100 9.88 -12.50 -3.76
C ARG A 100 8.45 -12.51 -4.27
N LEU A 101 7.65 -11.51 -3.88
CA LEU A 101 6.27 -11.37 -4.34
C LEU A 101 6.22 -11.20 -5.87
N LEU A 102 7.10 -10.38 -6.43
CA LEU A 102 7.19 -10.15 -7.86
C LEU A 102 7.43 -11.46 -8.61
N HIS A 103 8.43 -12.22 -8.20
CA HIS A 103 8.79 -13.48 -8.86
C HIS A 103 7.61 -14.47 -8.90
N HIS A 104 6.94 -14.68 -7.76
CA HIS A 104 5.78 -15.57 -7.70
C HIS A 104 4.60 -15.10 -8.56
N LEU A 105 4.42 -13.78 -8.69
CA LEU A 105 3.35 -13.22 -9.51
C LEU A 105 3.70 -13.28 -11.01
N GLU A 106 4.97 -13.08 -11.38
CA GLU A 106 5.43 -13.26 -12.76
C GLU A 106 5.23 -14.71 -13.22
N ASP A 107 5.62 -15.69 -12.39
CA ASP A 107 5.37 -17.11 -12.67
C ASP A 107 3.87 -17.41 -12.87
N LEU A 108 3.00 -16.80 -12.04
CA LEU A 108 1.55 -16.95 -12.17
C LEU A 108 0.99 -16.28 -13.42
N ALA A 109 1.57 -15.14 -13.83
CA ALA A 109 1.20 -14.44 -15.07
C ALA A 109 1.61 -15.23 -16.32
N GLU A 110 2.67 -16.03 -16.28
CA GLU A 110 3.02 -16.96 -17.37
C GLU A 110 1.97 -18.07 -17.54
N GLU A 111 1.38 -18.55 -16.45
CA GLU A 111 0.30 -19.56 -16.50
C GLU A 111 -1.05 -18.93 -16.89
N ARG A 112 -1.31 -17.68 -16.49
CA ARG A 112 -2.59 -16.99 -16.66
C ARG A 112 -2.46 -15.74 -17.54
N SER A 113 -2.89 -15.87 -18.79
CA SER A 113 -2.81 -14.77 -19.77
C SER A 113 -3.68 -13.53 -19.47
N ASP A 114 -4.58 -13.62 -18.50
CA ASP A 114 -5.45 -12.51 -18.06
C ASP A 114 -4.87 -11.71 -16.88
N MET A 115 -3.64 -12.01 -16.48
CA MET A 115 -2.91 -11.35 -15.40
C MET A 115 -1.75 -10.50 -15.93
N ASP A 116 -1.53 -9.34 -15.33
CA ASP A 116 -0.41 -8.44 -15.62
C ASP A 116 0.22 -7.90 -14.33
N VAL A 117 1.54 -7.79 -14.29
CA VAL A 117 2.31 -7.40 -13.10
C VAL A 117 3.29 -6.30 -13.49
N GLU A 118 3.22 -5.16 -12.82
CA GLU A 118 4.14 -4.03 -13.01
C GLU A 118 4.76 -3.63 -11.66
N TYR A 119 6.09 -3.62 -11.56
CA TYR A 119 6.80 -3.12 -10.38
C TYR A 119 7.71 -1.95 -10.73
N SER A 120 7.47 -0.80 -10.09
CA SER A 120 8.24 0.43 -10.33
C SER A 120 8.28 1.33 -9.12
N ALA A 121 9.48 1.84 -8.79
CA ALA A 121 9.72 2.81 -7.71
C ALA A 121 9.10 2.43 -6.34
N GLY A 122 9.11 1.14 -5.99
CA GLY A 122 8.54 0.63 -4.75
C GLY A 122 7.01 0.47 -4.76
N VAL A 123 6.37 0.61 -5.91
CA VAL A 123 4.95 0.35 -6.14
C VAL A 123 4.80 -0.84 -7.09
N MET A 124 4.11 -1.88 -6.65
CA MET A 124 3.72 -3.03 -7.44
C MET A 124 2.22 -2.95 -7.74
N THR A 125 1.86 -3.05 -9.00
CA THR A 125 0.49 -3.10 -9.49
C THR A 125 0.26 -4.47 -10.12
N VAL A 126 -0.81 -5.14 -9.70
CA VAL A 126 -1.16 -6.47 -10.18
C VAL A 126 -2.60 -6.45 -10.67
N ASP A 127 -2.82 -6.62 -11.97
CA ASP A 127 -4.14 -6.82 -12.53
C ASP A 127 -4.43 -8.31 -12.61
N PHE A 128 -5.40 -8.81 -11.83
CA PHE A 128 -5.86 -10.20 -11.89
C PHE A 128 -7.05 -10.38 -12.85
N GLY A 129 -7.19 -9.48 -13.82
CA GLY A 129 -8.23 -9.49 -14.83
C GLY A 129 -9.59 -9.00 -14.32
N ARG A 130 -10.57 -9.04 -15.22
CA ARG A 130 -11.87 -8.35 -15.08
C ARG A 130 -12.70 -8.80 -13.88
N ASN A 131 -12.49 -10.01 -13.37
CA ASN A 131 -13.29 -10.60 -12.30
C ASN A 131 -12.73 -10.31 -10.90
N THR A 132 -11.41 -10.14 -10.78
CA THR A 132 -10.72 -10.03 -9.50
C THR A 132 -10.30 -8.59 -9.21
N GLY A 133 -10.01 -7.81 -10.26
CA GLY A 133 -9.61 -6.41 -10.17
C GLY A 133 -8.12 -6.21 -9.91
N THR A 134 -7.73 -4.95 -9.72
CA THR A 134 -6.32 -4.53 -9.61
C THR A 134 -5.90 -4.34 -8.15
N TYR A 135 -4.79 -4.94 -7.78
CA TYR A 135 -4.15 -4.82 -6.47
C TYR A 135 -2.98 -3.85 -6.60
N VAL A 136 -2.77 -3.04 -5.57
CA VAL A 136 -1.62 -2.14 -5.48
C VAL A 136 -0.91 -2.37 -4.17
N ILE A 137 0.36 -2.73 -4.22
CA ILE A 137 1.26 -2.91 -3.08
C ILE A 137 2.32 -1.82 -3.14
N ASN A 138 2.46 -1.03 -2.08
CA ASN A 138 3.33 0.13 -2.08
C ASN A 138 4.19 0.18 -0.82
N LYS A 139 5.51 0.30 -1.01
CA LYS A 139 6.46 0.60 0.05
C LYS A 139 6.20 2.00 0.61
N GLN A 140 6.15 2.12 1.93
CA GLN A 140 6.03 3.41 2.64
C GLN A 140 7.23 3.60 3.57
N PRO A 141 8.41 3.98 3.03
CA PRO A 141 9.62 4.17 3.82
C PRO A 141 9.48 5.10 5.03
N PRO A 142 8.77 6.26 4.95
CA PRO A 142 8.63 7.15 6.11
C PRO A 142 7.96 6.49 7.32
N ASN A 143 7.10 5.50 7.07
CA ASN A 143 6.36 4.79 8.12
C ASN A 143 6.92 3.39 8.39
N LYS A 144 7.90 2.92 7.60
CA LYS A 144 8.41 1.53 7.62
C LYS A 144 7.32 0.49 7.41
N GLN A 145 6.38 0.79 6.52
CA GLN A 145 5.21 -0.02 6.26
C GLN A 145 5.13 -0.46 4.81
N ILE A 146 4.37 -1.52 4.56
CA ILE A 146 3.87 -1.86 3.23
C ILE A 146 2.37 -1.61 3.21
N TRP A 147 1.90 -0.84 2.23
CA TRP A 147 0.48 -0.58 2.05
C TRP A 147 -0.07 -1.45 0.93
N LEU A 148 -1.26 -1.98 1.15
CA LEU A 148 -2.01 -2.78 0.18
C LEU A 148 -3.31 -2.06 -0.13
N SER A 149 -3.69 -2.02 -1.40
CA SER A 149 -5.06 -1.75 -1.85
C SER A 149 -5.57 -3.01 -2.52
N SER A 150 -6.45 -3.75 -1.85
CA SER A 150 -7.15 -4.90 -2.42
C SER A 150 -8.56 -4.49 -2.88
N PRO A 151 -9.03 -4.91 -4.07
CA PRO A 151 -10.42 -4.75 -4.50
C PRO A 151 -11.39 -5.57 -3.65
N LYS A 152 -10.92 -6.60 -2.93
CA LYS A 152 -11.75 -7.47 -2.07
C LYS A 152 -11.82 -6.95 -0.64
N SER A 153 -10.67 -6.65 -0.02
CA SER A 153 -10.58 -6.28 1.40
C SER A 153 -10.29 -4.80 1.66
N GLY A 154 -10.05 -4.01 0.61
CA GLY A 154 -9.80 -2.58 0.70
C GLY A 154 -8.35 -2.24 1.12
N PRO A 155 -8.12 -1.02 1.65
CA PRO A 155 -6.79 -0.58 2.03
C PRO A 155 -6.33 -1.19 3.36
N LYS A 156 -5.11 -1.74 3.38
CA LYS A 156 -4.44 -2.29 4.58
C LYS A 156 -3.03 -1.75 4.70
N ARG A 157 -2.51 -1.72 5.93
CA ARG A 157 -1.16 -1.23 6.25
C ARG A 157 -0.47 -2.30 7.08
N TYR A 158 0.69 -2.74 6.63
CA TYR A 158 1.43 -3.82 7.26
C TYR A 158 2.68 -3.26 7.89
N ASP A 159 2.89 -3.66 9.14
CA ASP A 159 4.08 -3.37 9.91
C ASP A 159 4.92 -4.65 10.00
N TYR A 160 6.25 -4.50 10.04
CA TYR A 160 7.13 -5.64 10.21
C TYR A 160 7.11 -6.09 11.67
N VAL A 161 6.84 -7.38 11.92
CA VAL A 161 6.79 -7.99 13.25
C VAL A 161 7.77 -9.14 13.27
N VAL A 162 8.70 -9.13 14.23
CA VAL A 162 9.67 -10.22 14.40
C VAL A 162 8.98 -11.40 15.11
N LEU A 163 8.97 -12.55 14.46
CA LEU A 163 8.49 -13.82 15.01
C LEU A 163 9.65 -14.53 15.72
N GLY A 164 9.94 -14.08 16.94
CA GLY A 164 10.96 -14.68 17.79
C GLY A 164 10.36 -15.44 18.96
N GLU A 165 10.38 -16.78 18.91
CA GLU A 165 10.15 -17.61 20.08
C GLU A 165 11.40 -17.65 20.96
N GLY A 166 11.41 -16.86 22.04
CA GLY A 166 12.32 -17.07 23.16
C GLY A 166 13.66 -16.33 23.09
N GLN A 167 14.12 -15.92 24.26
CA GLN A 167 15.32 -15.12 24.53
C GLN A 167 16.68 -15.78 24.14
N HIS A 168 16.70 -16.81 23.29
CA HIS A 168 17.88 -17.67 23.13
C HIS A 168 18.29 -18.04 21.68
N GLU A 169 17.66 -17.46 20.66
CA GLU A 169 18.14 -17.59 19.28
C GLU A 169 18.94 -16.36 18.84
N LYS A 170 20.04 -16.63 18.13
CA LYS A 170 20.99 -15.63 17.67
C LYS A 170 20.25 -14.59 16.84
N GLN A 171 20.57 -13.32 17.07
CA GLN A 171 19.95 -12.12 16.48
C GLN A 171 19.94 -12.09 14.93
N ASP A 172 20.64 -13.02 14.27
CA ASP A 172 20.75 -13.16 12.81
C ASP A 172 19.73 -14.13 12.17
N THR A 173 18.84 -14.80 12.94
CA THR A 173 17.85 -15.75 12.38
C THR A 173 16.43 -15.47 12.84
N ALA A 174 16.18 -14.30 13.43
CA ALA A 174 14.83 -13.91 13.81
C ALA A 174 14.03 -13.60 12.53
N ALA A 175 13.25 -14.58 12.06
CA ALA A 175 12.33 -14.37 10.95
C ALA A 175 11.23 -13.39 11.37
N GLY A 176 10.84 -12.49 10.48
CA GLY A 176 9.75 -11.56 10.72
C GLY A 176 8.82 -11.49 9.53
N GLU A 177 7.57 -11.12 9.80
CA GLU A 177 6.51 -11.05 8.82
C GLU A 177 5.87 -9.67 8.78
N TRP A 178 5.29 -9.35 7.62
CA TRP A 178 4.48 -8.15 7.42
C TRP A 178 3.07 -8.43 7.90
N VAL A 179 2.67 -7.81 9.02
CA VAL A 179 1.39 -8.07 9.69
C VAL A 179 0.51 -6.83 9.76
N TYR A 180 -0.77 -6.99 9.48
CA TYR A 180 -1.76 -5.94 9.73
C TYR A 180 -2.18 -5.97 11.20
N LEU A 181 -1.65 -5.03 11.99
CA LEU A 181 -1.83 -4.99 13.45
C LEU A 181 -3.29 -4.87 13.94
N ARG A 182 -4.23 -4.53 13.05
CA ARG A 182 -5.65 -4.38 13.42
C ARG A 182 -6.36 -5.72 13.59
N ASP A 183 -6.12 -6.66 12.67
CA ASP A 183 -6.76 -7.98 12.68
C ASP A 183 -5.77 -9.11 12.98
N GLY A 184 -4.47 -8.87 12.82
CA GLY A 184 -3.38 -9.83 13.02
C GLY A 184 -3.06 -10.64 11.77
N THR A 185 -3.70 -10.36 10.63
CA THR A 185 -3.48 -11.08 9.37
C THR A 185 -2.14 -10.71 8.76
N SER A 186 -1.37 -11.71 8.32
CA SER A 186 -0.12 -11.47 7.60
C SER A 186 -0.41 -11.15 6.13
N LEU A 187 0.49 -10.40 5.49
CA LEU A 187 0.36 -10.09 4.07
C LEU A 187 0.41 -11.38 3.24
N THR A 188 1.25 -12.34 3.63
CA THR A 188 1.35 -13.66 3.00
C THR A 188 0.05 -14.46 3.14
N GLU A 189 -0.57 -14.46 4.31
CA GLU A 189 -1.87 -15.12 4.53
C GLU A 189 -2.96 -14.48 3.65
N LEU A 190 -2.98 -13.15 3.55
CA LEU A 190 -3.95 -12.47 2.69
C LEU A 190 -3.79 -12.87 1.20
N PHE A 191 -2.56 -12.93 0.69
CA PHE A 191 -2.31 -13.35 -0.69
C PHE A 191 -2.71 -14.80 -0.94
N ARG A 192 -2.46 -15.68 0.04
CA ARG A 192 -2.89 -17.08 -0.01
C ARG A 192 -4.42 -17.20 -0.07
N ASP A 193 -5.13 -16.44 0.78
CA ASP A 193 -6.58 -16.53 0.87
C ASP A 193 -7.29 -15.84 -0.31
N GLU A 194 -6.81 -14.67 -0.73
CA GLU A 194 -7.48 -13.89 -1.77
C GLU A 194 -7.13 -14.35 -3.19
N ILE A 195 -5.91 -14.81 -3.42
CA ILE A 195 -5.38 -15.05 -4.77
C ILE A 195 -4.88 -16.50 -4.92
N GLY A 196 -4.65 -17.22 -3.82
CA GLY A 196 -4.11 -18.58 -3.85
C GLY A 196 -2.59 -18.63 -4.01
N VAL A 197 -1.89 -17.51 -3.77
CA VAL A 197 -0.43 -17.42 -3.93
C VAL A 197 0.23 -17.70 -2.59
N ASP A 198 1.07 -18.73 -2.54
CA ASP A 198 1.85 -19.07 -1.35
C ASP A 198 3.25 -18.46 -1.40
N ILE A 199 3.45 -17.35 -0.67
CA ILE A 199 4.72 -16.60 -0.60
C ILE A 199 5.60 -17.12 0.55
N SER A 200 5.14 -18.14 1.28
CA SER A 200 5.86 -18.68 2.46
C SER A 200 7.09 -19.50 2.09
N MET A 201 7.24 -19.91 0.83
CA MET A 201 8.42 -20.64 0.37
C MET A 201 9.59 -19.68 0.15
N SER A 202 10.61 -19.81 1.00
CA SER A 202 11.92 -19.22 0.76
C SER A 202 12.50 -19.74 -0.56
N ILE A 203 12.92 -18.83 -1.45
CA ILE A 203 13.84 -19.13 -2.55
C ILE A 203 15.09 -19.79 -1.93
N GLY A 204 15.24 -21.10 -2.11
CA GLY A 204 16.31 -21.86 -1.46
C GLY A 204 16.20 -23.38 -1.51
N HIS A 205 15.02 -23.97 -1.74
CA HIS A 205 14.93 -25.40 -2.10
C HIS A 205 14.93 -25.53 -3.63
N TYR A 206 16.09 -25.27 -4.23
CA TYR A 206 16.45 -26.04 -5.42
C TYR A 206 16.62 -27.47 -4.92
N ASP A 207 15.58 -28.29 -5.04
CA ASP A 207 15.77 -29.73 -5.09
C ASP A 207 16.69 -29.99 -6.28
N GLY A 208 17.99 -30.12 -5.98
CA GLY A 208 18.95 -30.75 -6.85
C GLY A 208 18.48 -32.18 -7.05
N GLU A 209 17.57 -32.36 -8.01
CA GLU A 209 17.25 -33.65 -8.57
C GLU A 209 18.55 -34.19 -9.17
N LEU A 210 19.16 -35.06 -8.37
CA LEU A 210 20.16 -36.05 -8.74
C LEU A 210 19.61 -36.83 -9.94
N ASP A 211 19.88 -36.37 -11.15
CA ASP A 211 19.90 -37.29 -12.28
C ASP A 211 21.22 -38.06 -12.29
N ARG A 212 21.06 -39.34 -12.58
CA ARG A 212 21.89 -40.48 -12.15
C ARG A 212 23.21 -40.66 -12.90
#